data_AF-A0A949TC30-F1
#
_entry.id   AF-A0A949TC30-F1
#
_cell.length_a   1.000
_cell.length_b   1.000
_cell.length_c   1.000
_cell.angle_alpha   90.00
_cell.angle_beta   90.00
_cell.angle_gamma   90.00
#
_symmetry.space_group_name_H-M   'P 1'
#
loop_
_entity.id
_entity.type
_entity.pdbx_description
1 polymer ?
#
loop_
_entity_poly.entity_id
_entity_poly.type
_entity_poly.pdbx_seq_one_letter_code
_entity_poly.pdbx_strand_id
1 'polypeptide(L)'
;MEKYADLTALTLVILIALSFGLLMTRLKQPAIVGYIIAGFALGPTGLGMVENTEIVQLLADLAVMMLLFVIGMELSLRSFKNVIGVAVGTACLQIGLSTATALGLAYLFDFTVAQAILAGFIMAVSSTAVVIKILDDVGELRTELGRTAVGVLIAQDLAIVPMLLIIADLGKGTFDPTILLKLGAAGLILALVIWFLSRRERIKIPFTEAIEKRKDMVPIAALAACFGVATVSGLVGMSAAYGAFLAGLILGNSNVRSQIWDSIKPIETCLLLVFFLSIGLLIDLPFIQENWSLVLGCLLAVTLFKTFINVLALRLLGKCWGQAFTAGALLGQVGEFSFVLAAAGLTAGIIDQNGYALAIAVIALSLLISPLWKMVAQRAHDFAATGVTNLRVFTAIIFCDEIDAVGRCANAVRGESNAKAADESTLVGLATKLRQARQNAGLPGTPVAGQTPSANAADAPS
;
A
#
# COMPACT_ATOMS: atom_id res chain seq x y z
N MET A 1 -26.76 20.42 -25.85
CA MET A 1 -27.06 19.26 -24.98
C MET A 1 -25.81 18.43 -24.70
N GLU A 2 -24.87 18.29 -25.64
CA GLU A 2 -23.57 17.61 -25.43
C GLU A 2 -22.78 18.09 -24.20
N LYS A 3 -22.67 19.41 -23.98
CA LYS A 3 -21.95 19.97 -22.82
C LYS A 3 -22.51 19.60 -21.45
N TYR A 4 -23.79 19.21 -21.37
CA TYR A 4 -24.41 18.72 -20.13
C TYR A 4 -24.23 17.20 -19.97
N ALA A 5 -24.08 16.45 -21.07
CA ALA A 5 -23.82 15.01 -21.04
C ALA A 5 -22.48 14.70 -20.35
N ASP A 6 -21.44 15.50 -20.63
CA ASP A 6 -20.12 15.35 -20.01
C ASP A 6 -20.14 15.62 -18.49
N LEU A 7 -20.89 16.64 -18.07
CA LEU A 7 -21.07 16.96 -16.64
C LEU A 7 -21.86 15.88 -15.91
N THR A 8 -22.89 15.31 -16.55
CA THR A 8 -23.66 14.19 -15.98
C THR A 8 -22.81 12.93 -15.85
N ALA A 9 -21.98 12.62 -16.85
CA ALA A 9 -21.06 11.50 -16.82
C ALA A 9 -20.03 11.67 -15.68
N LEU A 10 -19.39 12.85 -15.59
CA LEU A 10 -18.45 13.16 -14.51
C LEU A 10 -19.10 13.04 -13.13
N THR A 11 -20.32 13.56 -12.97
CA THR A 11 -21.07 13.46 -11.70
C THR A 11 -21.33 12.01 -11.33
N LEU A 12 -21.77 11.19 -12.29
CA LEU A 12 -22.05 9.77 -12.09
C LEU A 12 -20.78 9.00 -11.74
N VAL A 13 -19.67 9.26 -12.43
CA VAL A 13 -18.36 8.67 -12.14
C VAL A 13 -17.94 8.96 -10.69
N ILE A 14 -18.02 10.22 -10.25
CA ILE A 14 -17.65 10.62 -8.89
C ILE A 14 -18.58 9.98 -7.86
N LEU A 15 -19.90 9.95 -8.11
CA LEU A 15 -20.86 9.32 -7.20
C LEU A 15 -20.63 7.82 -7.05
N ILE A 16 -20.32 7.13 -8.15
CA ILE A 16 -19.99 5.70 -8.13
C ILE A 16 -18.68 5.47 -7.38
N ALA A 17 -17.62 6.22 -7.70
CA ALA A 17 -16.34 6.14 -7.00
C ALA A 17 -16.49 6.38 -5.49
N LEU A 18 -17.24 7.41 -5.10
CA LEU A 18 -17.56 7.72 -3.71
C LEU A 18 -18.35 6.58 -3.05
N SER A 19 -19.35 6.02 -3.73
CA SER A 19 -20.17 4.93 -3.21
C SER A 19 -19.35 3.68 -2.94
N PHE A 20 -18.51 3.26 -3.89
CA PHE A 20 -17.62 2.11 -3.70
C PHE A 20 -16.52 2.39 -2.66
N GLY A 21 -15.96 3.60 -2.63
CA GLY A 21 -15.00 4.01 -1.59
C GLY A 21 -15.60 3.97 -0.18
N LEU A 22 -16.84 4.47 -0.01
CA LEU A 22 -17.59 4.39 1.25
C LEU A 22 -17.93 2.94 1.61
N LEU A 23 -18.33 2.13 0.63
CA LEU A 23 -18.60 0.70 0.83
C LEU A 23 -17.35 -0.01 1.36
N MET A 24 -16.20 0.18 0.73
CA MET A 24 -14.94 -0.42 1.18
C MET A 24 -14.52 0.09 2.56
N THR A 25 -14.70 1.38 2.83
CA THR A 25 -14.43 1.94 4.16
C THR A 25 -15.32 1.32 5.24
N ARG A 26 -16.61 1.06 4.94
CA ARG A 26 -17.52 0.33 5.85
C ARG A 26 -17.09 -1.11 6.08
N LEU A 27 -16.50 -1.75 5.08
CA LEU A 27 -15.88 -3.08 5.18
C LEU A 27 -14.50 -3.05 5.86
N LYS A 28 -14.10 -1.92 6.47
CA LYS A 28 -12.79 -1.68 7.11
C LYS A 28 -11.62 -1.86 6.14
N GLN A 29 -11.83 -1.58 4.86
CA GLN A 29 -10.80 -1.60 3.81
C GLN A 29 -10.41 -0.19 3.38
N PRO A 30 -9.21 -0.02 2.77
CA PRO A 30 -8.83 1.25 2.17
C PRO A 30 -9.79 1.67 1.05
N ALA A 31 -10.20 2.94 1.02
CA ALA A 31 -11.10 3.48 0.00
C ALA A 31 -10.55 3.32 -1.43
N ILE A 32 -9.21 3.30 -1.57
CA ILE A 32 -8.47 3.04 -2.81
C ILE A 32 -8.98 1.80 -3.54
N VAL A 33 -9.24 0.70 -2.81
CA VAL A 33 -9.77 -0.55 -3.38
C VAL A 33 -11.14 -0.30 -4.02
N GLY A 34 -11.96 0.55 -3.41
CA GLY A 34 -13.27 0.95 -3.93
C GLY A 34 -13.16 1.77 -5.21
N TYR A 35 -12.16 2.64 -5.33
CA TYR A 35 -11.93 3.43 -6.54
C TYR A 35 -11.50 2.53 -7.72
N ILE A 36 -10.68 1.50 -7.48
CA ILE A 36 -10.33 0.50 -8.50
C ILE A 36 -11.57 -0.26 -8.96
N ILE A 37 -12.42 -0.72 -8.03
CA ILE A 37 -13.66 -1.43 -8.36
C ILE A 37 -14.62 -0.52 -9.14
N ALA A 38 -14.72 0.75 -8.76
CA ALA A 38 -15.52 1.72 -9.49
C ALA A 38 -15.01 1.91 -10.92
N GLY A 39 -13.68 2.03 -11.10
CA GLY A 39 -13.06 2.12 -12.41
C GLY A 39 -13.35 0.89 -13.25
N PHE A 40 -13.16 -0.30 -12.69
CA PHE A 40 -13.49 -1.56 -13.35
C PHE A 40 -14.97 -1.62 -13.77
N ALA A 41 -15.89 -1.24 -12.89
CA ALA A 41 -17.32 -1.22 -13.18
C ALA A 41 -17.68 -0.20 -14.27
N LEU A 42 -17.00 0.95 -14.31
CA LEU A 42 -17.26 2.02 -15.28
C LEU A 42 -16.51 1.85 -16.61
N GLY A 43 -15.49 1.01 -16.63
CA GLY A 43 -14.60 0.81 -17.77
C GLY A 43 -15.21 0.02 -18.91
N PRO A 44 -14.45 -0.13 -20.02
CA PRO A 44 -14.92 -0.78 -21.25
C PRO A 44 -15.42 -2.21 -21.03
N THR A 45 -14.81 -2.93 -20.08
CA THR A 45 -15.14 -4.32 -19.74
C THR A 45 -16.32 -4.44 -18.76
N GLY A 46 -16.71 -3.33 -18.12
CA GLY A 46 -17.86 -3.23 -17.23
C GLY A 46 -19.08 -2.64 -17.93
N LEU A 47 -19.42 -1.40 -17.59
CA LEU A 47 -20.57 -0.67 -18.13
C LEU A 47 -20.25 0.11 -19.41
N GLY A 48 -18.98 0.25 -19.80
CA GLY A 48 -18.55 0.98 -20.99
C GLY A 48 -18.89 2.48 -20.95
N MET A 49 -19.01 3.07 -19.76
CA MET A 49 -19.40 4.49 -19.62
C MET A 49 -18.24 5.46 -19.85
N VAL A 50 -17.00 4.99 -19.74
CA VAL A 50 -15.79 5.80 -19.92
C VAL A 50 -14.90 5.14 -20.98
N GLU A 51 -14.82 5.76 -22.16
CA GLU A 51 -14.06 5.25 -23.32
C GLU A 51 -12.79 6.05 -23.63
N ASN A 52 -12.64 7.28 -23.13
CA ASN A 52 -11.53 8.16 -23.51
C ASN A 52 -10.26 7.89 -22.67
N THR A 53 -9.36 7.06 -23.18
CA THR A 53 -8.13 6.60 -22.51
C THR A 53 -7.01 7.65 -22.48
N GLU A 54 -6.99 8.64 -23.39
CA GLU A 54 -5.89 9.63 -23.45
C GLU A 54 -5.93 10.63 -22.29
N ILE A 55 -7.12 11.18 -21.98
CA ILE A 55 -7.30 12.10 -20.84
C ILE A 55 -7.02 11.35 -19.53
N VAL A 56 -7.40 10.08 -19.47
CA VAL A 56 -7.19 9.18 -18.33
C VAL A 56 -5.68 8.96 -18.08
N GLN A 57 -4.88 8.80 -19.13
CA GLN A 57 -3.42 8.66 -19.04
C GLN A 57 -2.76 9.94 -18.51
N LEU A 58 -3.13 11.10 -19.06
CA LEU A 58 -2.57 12.39 -18.65
C LEU A 58 -2.91 12.72 -17.18
N LEU A 59 -4.13 12.40 -16.75
CA LEU A 59 -4.53 12.54 -15.36
C LEU A 59 -3.79 11.55 -14.44
N ALA A 60 -3.51 10.33 -14.91
CA ALA A 60 -2.71 9.37 -14.17
C ALA A 60 -1.27 9.87 -13.97
N ASP A 61 -0.61 10.41 -15.00
CA ASP A 61 0.73 10.98 -14.89
C ASP A 61 0.78 12.15 -13.89
N LEU A 62 -0.23 13.03 -13.93
CA LEU A 62 -0.38 14.13 -12.98
C LEU A 62 -0.54 13.62 -11.55
N ALA A 63 -1.37 12.60 -11.36
CA ALA A 63 -1.61 11.99 -10.06
C ALA A 63 -0.36 11.30 -9.52
N VAL A 64 0.41 10.60 -10.36
CA VAL A 64 1.69 9.99 -9.98
C VAL A 64 2.69 11.03 -9.49
N MET A 65 2.86 12.13 -10.23
CA MET A 65 3.75 13.22 -9.81
C MET A 65 3.34 13.80 -8.45
N MET A 66 2.04 14.06 -8.28
CA MET A 66 1.51 14.59 -7.03
C MET A 66 1.63 13.60 -5.87
N LEU A 67 1.45 12.31 -6.13
CA LEU A 67 1.63 11.26 -5.13
C LEU A 67 3.09 11.20 -4.66
N LEU A 68 4.05 11.20 -5.58
CA LEU A 68 5.48 11.23 -5.24
C LEU A 68 5.87 12.51 -4.48
N PHE A 69 5.27 13.64 -4.84
CA PHE A 69 5.42 14.88 -4.09
C PHE A 69 4.88 14.77 -2.66
N VAL A 70 3.69 14.21 -2.47
CA VAL A 70 3.13 14.01 -1.13
C VAL A 70 3.96 13.04 -0.30
N ILE A 71 4.41 11.93 -0.88
CA ILE A 71 5.33 11.01 -0.20
C ILE A 71 6.53 11.78 0.31
N GLY A 72 7.19 12.57 -0.56
CA GLY A 72 8.31 13.42 -0.17
C GLY A 72 7.98 14.32 1.02
N MET A 73 6.78 14.91 1.06
CA MET A 73 6.33 15.74 2.19
C MET A 73 6.09 14.95 3.48
N GLU A 74 5.55 13.74 3.36
CA GLU A 74 5.22 12.87 4.48
C GLU A 74 6.50 12.40 5.19
N LEU A 75 7.57 12.15 4.42
CA LEU A 75 8.86 11.70 4.93
C LEU A 75 9.38 12.60 6.06
N SER A 76 9.44 12.02 7.25
CA SER A 76 10.03 12.65 8.43
C SER A 76 11.46 12.15 8.62
N LEU A 77 12.43 12.93 8.13
CA LEU A 77 13.85 12.59 8.21
C LEU A 77 14.32 12.30 9.65
N ARG A 78 13.69 12.92 10.65
CA ARG A 78 14.01 12.72 12.08
C ARG A 78 13.58 11.35 12.59
N SER A 79 12.36 10.91 12.27
CA SER A 79 11.82 9.63 12.71
C SER A 79 12.48 8.46 11.97
N PHE A 80 12.85 8.69 10.70
CA PHE A 80 13.48 7.68 9.85
C PHE A 80 14.92 7.33 10.30
N LYS A 81 15.68 8.29 10.86
CA LYS A 81 17.07 8.09 11.30
C LYS A 81 17.28 6.87 12.21
N ASN A 82 16.32 6.56 13.07
CA ASN A 82 16.46 5.48 14.05
C ASN A 82 16.24 4.09 13.45
N VAL A 83 15.58 4.00 12.29
CA VAL A 83 15.26 2.73 11.62
C VAL A 83 15.93 2.59 10.24
N ILE A 84 16.62 3.63 9.77
CA ILE A 84 17.18 3.73 8.42
C ILE A 84 18.04 2.52 8.02
N GLY A 85 18.91 2.03 8.91
CA GLY A 85 19.81 0.92 8.60
C GLY A 85 19.05 -0.36 8.27
N VAL A 86 18.10 -0.75 9.12
CA VAL A 86 17.27 -1.94 8.89
C VAL A 86 16.30 -1.71 7.73
N ALA A 87 15.67 -0.53 7.67
CA ALA A 87 14.70 -0.18 6.64
C ALA A 87 15.30 -0.23 5.23
N VAL A 88 16.39 0.52 5.01
CA VAL A 88 17.10 0.58 3.73
C VAL A 88 17.74 -0.76 3.40
N GLY A 89 18.37 -1.41 4.39
CA GLY A 89 18.93 -2.75 4.19
C GLY A 89 17.87 -3.75 3.71
N THR A 90 16.68 -3.72 4.32
CA THR A 90 15.58 -4.64 3.97
C THR A 90 15.07 -4.33 2.57
N ALA A 91 14.82 -3.05 2.27
CA ALA A 91 14.36 -2.63 0.95
C ALA A 91 15.38 -3.00 -0.14
N CYS A 92 16.67 -2.72 0.05
CA CYS A 92 17.71 -3.10 -0.90
C CYS A 92 17.84 -4.61 -1.10
N LEU A 93 17.81 -5.39 -0.01
CA LEU A 93 17.83 -6.86 -0.11
C LEU A 93 16.58 -7.38 -0.82
N GLN A 94 15.41 -6.84 -0.52
CA GLN A 94 14.16 -7.25 -1.14
C GLN A 94 14.14 -6.92 -2.63
N ILE A 95 14.57 -5.71 -3.03
CA ILE A 95 14.69 -5.31 -4.44
C ILE A 95 15.68 -6.23 -5.14
N GLY A 96 16.87 -6.42 -4.57
CA GLY A 96 17.90 -7.28 -5.15
C GLY A 96 17.45 -8.73 -5.32
N LEU A 97 16.82 -9.31 -4.28
CA LEU A 97 16.31 -10.68 -4.31
C LEU A 97 15.12 -10.84 -5.27
N SER A 98 14.20 -9.87 -5.32
CA SER A 98 13.06 -9.90 -6.25
C SER A 98 13.55 -9.81 -7.70
N THR A 99 14.49 -8.91 -7.98
CA THR A 99 15.13 -8.79 -9.30
C THR A 99 15.94 -10.03 -9.66
N ALA A 100 16.72 -10.60 -8.73
CA ALA A 100 17.47 -11.83 -8.97
C ALA A 100 16.54 -13.02 -9.26
N THR A 101 15.43 -13.13 -8.52
CA THR A 101 14.41 -14.16 -8.76
C THR A 101 13.78 -13.99 -10.13
N ALA A 102 13.38 -12.76 -10.49
CA ALA A 102 12.82 -12.47 -11.80
C ALA A 102 13.81 -12.75 -12.94
N LEU A 103 15.11 -12.43 -12.77
CA LEU A 103 16.16 -12.78 -13.73
C LEU A 103 16.37 -14.29 -13.85
N GLY A 104 16.27 -15.04 -12.75
CA GLY A 104 16.32 -16.50 -12.77
C GLY A 104 15.12 -17.10 -13.54
N LEU A 105 13.93 -16.53 -13.37
CA LEU A 105 12.74 -16.91 -14.12
C LEU A 105 12.83 -16.50 -15.60
N ALA A 106 13.52 -15.40 -15.91
CA ALA A 106 13.70 -14.94 -17.28
C ALA A 106 14.38 -15.98 -18.17
N TYR A 107 15.32 -16.76 -17.61
CA TYR A 107 15.96 -17.87 -18.29
C TYR A 107 14.99 -19.01 -18.62
N LEU A 108 13.93 -19.19 -17.84
CA LEU A 108 12.93 -20.25 -18.02
C LEU A 108 11.78 -19.87 -18.96
N PHE A 109 11.48 -18.56 -19.06
CA PHE A 109 10.32 -18.04 -19.79
C PHE A 109 10.69 -17.12 -20.96
N ASP A 110 11.95 -17.15 -21.41
CA ASP A 110 12.49 -16.33 -22.51
C ASP A 110 12.24 -14.82 -22.35
N PHE A 111 12.19 -14.32 -21.11
CA PHE A 111 12.05 -12.89 -20.87
C PHE A 111 13.37 -12.16 -21.12
N THR A 112 13.26 -10.94 -21.66
CA THR A 112 14.42 -10.08 -21.76
C THR A 112 14.90 -9.65 -20.37
N VAL A 113 16.19 -9.29 -20.25
CA VAL A 113 16.75 -8.77 -19.00
C VAL A 113 15.98 -7.55 -18.50
N ALA A 114 15.52 -6.68 -19.41
CA ALA A 114 14.73 -5.50 -19.07
C ALA A 114 13.36 -5.87 -18.48
N GLN A 115 12.66 -6.85 -19.06
CA GLN A 115 11.39 -7.36 -18.55
C GLN A 115 11.56 -7.99 -17.17
N ALA A 116 12.64 -8.74 -16.96
CA ALA A 116 12.96 -9.36 -15.68
C ALA A 116 13.24 -8.32 -14.58
N ILE A 117 14.01 -7.27 -14.90
CA ILE A 117 14.28 -6.17 -13.95
C ILE A 117 12.98 -5.45 -13.61
N LEU A 118 12.14 -5.16 -14.60
CA LEU A 118 10.83 -4.54 -14.39
C LEU A 118 9.94 -5.40 -13.48
N ALA A 119 9.81 -6.69 -13.77
CA ALA A 119 9.03 -7.62 -12.96
C ALA A 119 9.57 -7.71 -11.52
N GLY A 120 10.89 -7.72 -11.34
CA GLY A 120 11.54 -7.66 -10.04
C GLY A 120 11.21 -6.40 -9.25
N PHE A 121 11.21 -5.23 -9.90
CA PHE A 121 10.82 -3.97 -9.26
C PHE A 121 9.34 -3.92 -8.89
N ILE A 122 8.45 -4.36 -9.80
CA ILE A 122 7.00 -4.47 -9.54
C ILE A 122 6.75 -5.39 -8.33
N MET A 123 7.45 -6.53 -8.25
CA MET A 123 7.37 -7.47 -7.14
C MET A 123 7.95 -6.89 -5.85
N ALA A 124 8.97 -6.04 -5.91
CA ALA A 124 9.63 -5.51 -4.71
C ALA A 124 8.78 -4.48 -3.95
N VAL A 125 7.98 -3.64 -4.62
CA VAL A 125 7.27 -2.55 -3.94
C VAL A 125 6.01 -3.05 -3.20
N SER A 126 5.85 -2.68 -1.94
CA SER A 126 4.73 -3.08 -1.07
C SER A 126 3.70 -1.96 -0.90
N SER A 127 2.46 -2.28 -0.48
CA SER A 127 1.41 -1.25 -0.30
C SER A 127 1.53 -0.55 1.04
N THR A 128 1.80 0.76 1.02
CA THR A 128 1.99 1.57 2.23
C THR A 128 0.67 1.82 2.96
N ALA A 129 -0.37 2.25 2.24
CA ALA A 129 -1.67 2.58 2.83
C ALA A 129 -2.34 1.35 3.49
N VAL A 130 -2.26 0.19 2.84
CA VAL A 130 -2.81 -1.07 3.37
C VAL A 130 -2.08 -1.47 4.65
N VAL A 131 -0.75 -1.51 4.64
CA VAL A 131 0.02 -1.98 5.80
C VAL A 131 -0.12 -1.04 7.00
N ILE A 132 -0.11 0.28 6.79
CA ILE A 132 -0.35 1.25 7.87
C ILE A 132 -1.73 1.05 8.48
N LYS A 133 -2.77 0.87 7.65
CA LYS A 133 -4.14 0.58 8.12
C LYS A 133 -4.18 -0.69 8.97
N ILE A 134 -3.51 -1.76 8.53
CA ILE A 134 -3.47 -3.02 9.27
C ILE A 134 -2.80 -2.84 10.63
N LEU A 135 -1.64 -2.17 10.66
CA LEU A 135 -0.89 -1.89 11.88
C LEU A 135 -1.65 -0.99 12.85
N ASP A 136 -2.40 -0.02 12.35
CA ASP A 136 -3.23 0.87 13.16
C ASP A 136 -4.43 0.09 13.75
N ASP A 137 -5.10 -0.73 12.94
CA ASP A 137 -6.24 -1.54 13.37
C ASP A 137 -5.88 -2.58 14.45
N VAL A 138 -4.64 -3.08 14.47
CA VAL A 138 -4.16 -4.01 15.51
C VAL A 138 -3.38 -3.31 16.63
N GLY A 139 -3.25 -1.98 16.59
CA GLY A 139 -2.55 -1.20 17.62
C GLY A 139 -1.02 -1.33 17.63
N GLU A 140 -0.42 -1.92 16.59
CA GLU A 140 1.02 -2.18 16.48
C GLU A 140 1.79 -1.06 15.74
N LEU A 141 1.10 -0.03 15.21
CA LEU A 141 1.73 1.03 14.41
C LEU A 141 2.91 1.72 15.11
N ARG A 142 2.83 1.89 16.43
CA ARG A 142 3.85 2.58 17.24
C ARG A 142 4.90 1.65 17.85
N THR A 143 4.76 0.34 17.72
CA THR A 143 5.70 -0.63 18.30
C THR A 143 6.97 -0.72 17.46
N GLU A 144 7.93 -1.55 17.88
CA GLU A 144 9.12 -1.81 17.05
C GLU A 144 8.78 -2.46 15.71
N LEU A 145 7.76 -3.33 15.70
CA LEU A 145 7.28 -3.98 14.49
C LEU A 145 6.71 -2.95 13.53
N GLY A 146 5.78 -2.11 14.00
CA GLY A 146 5.18 -1.05 13.17
C GLY A 146 6.22 -0.05 12.66
N ARG A 147 7.12 0.42 13.53
CA ARG A 147 8.22 1.32 13.12
C ARG A 147 9.16 0.69 12.09
N THR A 148 9.46 -0.60 12.22
CA THR A 148 10.29 -1.32 11.23
C THR A 148 9.55 -1.43 9.91
N ALA A 149 8.30 -1.91 9.91
CA ALA A 149 7.50 -2.08 8.70
C ALA A 149 7.28 -0.74 7.96
N VAL A 150 6.88 0.31 8.67
CA VAL A 150 6.75 1.67 8.11
C VAL A 150 8.08 2.19 7.59
N GLY A 151 9.19 1.92 8.29
CA GLY A 151 10.53 2.25 7.81
C GLY A 151 10.84 1.57 6.48
N VAL A 152 10.57 0.27 6.35
CA VAL A 152 10.78 -0.49 5.11
C VAL A 152 9.92 0.08 3.97
N LEU A 153 8.64 0.38 4.22
CA LEU A 153 7.74 1.00 3.26
C LEU A 153 8.29 2.33 2.74
N ILE A 154 8.72 3.21 3.66
CA ILE A 154 9.36 4.49 3.31
C ILE A 154 10.61 4.26 2.44
N ALA A 155 11.44 3.27 2.78
CA ALA A 155 12.65 2.97 2.02
C ALA A 155 12.35 2.41 0.62
N GLN A 156 11.29 1.60 0.47
CA GLN A 156 10.79 1.13 -0.82
C GLN A 156 10.24 2.30 -1.66
N ASP A 157 9.43 3.17 -1.05
CA ASP A 157 8.86 4.33 -1.74
C ASP A 157 9.96 5.28 -2.25
N LEU A 158 11.02 5.46 -1.45
CA LEU A 158 12.22 6.19 -1.87
C LEU A 158 12.94 5.53 -3.05
N ALA A 159 12.91 4.19 -3.12
CA ALA A 159 13.55 3.43 -4.17
C ALA A 159 12.78 3.42 -5.50
N ILE A 160 11.50 3.84 -5.53
CA ILE A 160 10.70 3.94 -6.76
C ILE A 160 11.40 4.86 -7.76
N VAL A 161 11.98 5.97 -7.29
CA VAL A 161 12.60 6.94 -8.18
C VAL A 161 13.81 6.37 -8.94
N PRO A 162 14.85 5.82 -8.27
CA PRO A 162 15.94 5.18 -8.99
C PRO A 162 15.46 4.00 -9.84
N MET A 163 14.43 3.25 -9.44
CA MET A 163 13.82 2.21 -10.29
C MET A 163 13.28 2.80 -11.60
N LEU A 164 12.52 3.90 -11.54
CA LEU A 164 11.98 4.56 -12.74
C LEU A 164 13.09 5.07 -13.67
N LEU A 165 14.19 5.58 -13.11
CA LEU A 165 15.36 5.98 -13.90
C LEU A 165 15.99 4.78 -14.62
N ILE A 166 16.11 3.64 -13.95
CA ILE A 166 16.63 2.40 -14.54
C ILE A 166 15.70 1.91 -15.66
N ILE A 167 14.38 1.89 -15.43
CA ILE A 167 13.39 1.47 -16.42
C ILE A 167 13.41 2.36 -17.66
N ALA A 168 13.43 3.69 -17.49
CA ALA A 168 13.47 4.62 -18.60
C ALA A 168 14.72 4.46 -19.49
N ASP A 169 15.84 4.03 -18.93
CA ASP A 169 17.07 3.81 -19.70
C ASP A 169 17.11 2.44 -20.38
N LEU A 170 16.67 1.38 -19.68
CA LEU A 170 16.59 0.03 -20.24
C LEU A 170 15.73 -0.03 -21.51
N GLY A 171 14.69 0.80 -21.60
CA GLY A 171 13.86 0.94 -22.80
C GLY A 171 14.59 1.36 -24.07
N LYS A 172 15.77 1.98 -23.96
CA LYS A 172 16.55 2.41 -25.13
C LYS A 172 17.29 1.26 -25.82
N GLY A 173 17.32 0.07 -25.22
CA GLY A 173 17.95 -1.13 -25.79
C GLY A 173 19.50 -1.14 -25.79
N THR A 174 20.14 -0.01 -25.50
CA THR A 174 21.59 0.11 -25.35
C THR A 174 21.94 0.53 -23.94
N PHE A 175 22.84 -0.21 -23.28
CA PHE A 175 23.39 0.19 -21.98
C PHE A 175 24.25 1.44 -22.19
N ASP A 176 23.70 2.61 -21.87
CA ASP A 176 24.44 3.86 -21.90
C ASP A 176 25.17 4.02 -20.55
N PRO A 177 26.52 4.05 -20.52
CA PRO A 177 27.28 4.26 -19.28
C PRO A 177 26.87 5.54 -18.54
N THR A 178 26.23 6.51 -19.22
CA THR A 178 25.67 7.70 -18.56
C THR A 178 24.62 7.38 -17.52
N ILE A 179 23.99 6.19 -17.53
CA ILE A 179 23.05 5.79 -16.48
C ILE A 179 23.73 5.69 -15.12
N LEU A 180 24.96 5.16 -15.03
CA LEU A 180 25.70 5.09 -13.78
C LEU A 180 25.99 6.49 -13.24
N LEU A 181 26.31 7.42 -14.14
CA LEU A 181 26.50 8.82 -13.80
C LEU A 181 25.18 9.46 -13.33
N LYS A 182 24.05 9.18 -13.99
CA LYS A 182 22.73 9.69 -13.60
C LYS A 182 22.26 9.13 -12.28
N LEU A 183 22.39 7.83 -12.03
CA LEU A 183 22.08 7.21 -10.73
C LEU A 183 22.99 7.74 -9.64
N GLY A 184 24.30 7.87 -9.91
CA GLY A 184 25.26 8.45 -8.99
C GLY A 184 24.93 9.90 -8.65
N ALA A 185 24.59 10.71 -9.66
CA ALA A 185 24.19 12.11 -9.49
C ALA A 185 22.84 12.23 -8.76
N ALA A 186 21.83 11.43 -9.11
CA ALA A 186 20.55 11.40 -8.41
C ALA A 186 20.74 11.00 -6.94
N GLY A 187 21.48 9.90 -6.68
CA GLY A 187 21.80 9.47 -5.33
C GLY A 187 22.57 10.54 -4.53
N LEU A 188 23.56 11.20 -5.16
CA LEU A 188 24.32 12.29 -4.54
C LEU A 188 23.44 13.50 -4.23
N ILE A 189 22.62 13.95 -5.17
CA ILE A 189 21.69 15.07 -4.98
C ILE A 189 20.72 14.74 -3.84
N LEU A 190 20.14 13.55 -3.84
CA LEU A 190 19.24 13.10 -2.78
C LEU A 190 19.95 13.07 -1.43
N ALA A 191 21.16 12.50 -1.36
CA ALA A 191 21.95 12.46 -0.14
C ALA A 191 22.32 13.86 0.37
N LEU A 192 22.69 14.78 -0.53
CA LEU A 192 22.99 16.17 -0.20
C LEU A 192 21.75 16.92 0.30
N VAL A 193 20.61 16.74 -0.35
CA VAL A 193 19.32 17.31 0.06
C VAL A 193 18.92 16.78 1.44
N ILE A 194 18.97 15.46 1.65
CA ILE A 194 18.70 14.85 2.95
C ILE A 194 19.68 15.36 4.01
N TRP A 195 20.98 15.40 3.72
CA TRP A 195 22.01 15.89 4.63
C TRP A 195 21.79 17.36 5.01
N PHE A 196 21.46 18.21 4.02
CA PHE A 196 21.16 19.62 4.22
C PHE A 196 19.90 19.82 5.08
N LEU A 197 18.80 19.12 4.77
CA LEU A 197 17.53 19.16 5.51
C LEU A 197 17.63 18.54 6.92
N SER A 198 18.59 17.65 7.13
CA SER A 198 18.86 16.97 8.39
C SER A 198 19.57 17.86 9.42
N ARG A 199 20.11 19.03 9.00
CA ARG A 199 20.65 20.06 9.90
C ARG A 199 19.53 20.64 10.77
N ARG A 200 19.86 20.99 12.02
CA ARG A 200 18.90 21.13 13.14
C ARG A 200 17.83 22.22 12.97
N GLU A 201 18.03 23.13 12.01
CA GLU A 201 17.16 24.29 11.78
C GLU A 201 16.25 24.01 10.59
N ARG A 202 14.93 24.06 10.81
CA ARG A 202 13.95 24.00 9.72
C ARG A 202 14.20 25.17 8.76
N ILE A 203 14.31 24.88 7.47
CA ILE A 203 14.61 25.88 6.44
C ILE A 203 13.53 26.97 6.46
N LYS A 204 13.98 28.23 6.59
CA LYS A 204 13.19 29.41 6.25
C LYS A 204 13.32 29.61 4.74
N ILE A 205 12.26 29.28 4.00
CA ILE A 205 12.26 29.50 2.55
C ILE A 205 12.04 31.01 2.34
N PRO A 206 12.86 31.72 1.53
CA PRO A 206 12.84 33.19 1.45
C PRO A 206 11.48 33.79 1.04
N PHE A 207 10.59 33.00 0.43
CA PHE A 207 9.23 33.40 0.05
C PHE A 207 8.14 33.03 1.06
N THR A 208 8.47 32.28 2.12
CA THR A 208 7.45 31.77 3.05
C THR A 208 6.86 32.82 3.97
N GLU A 209 7.59 33.84 4.40
CA GLU A 209 7.02 34.89 5.30
C GLU A 209 5.94 35.75 4.60
N ALA A 210 6.03 35.91 3.28
CA ALA A 210 5.03 36.62 2.47
C ALA A 210 3.78 35.75 2.17
N ILE A 211 3.98 34.43 2.05
CA ILE A 211 2.94 33.44 1.72
C ILE A 211 2.23 32.93 2.98
N GLU A 212 2.92 32.79 4.12
CA GLU A 212 2.37 32.35 5.41
C GLU A 212 1.19 33.21 5.88
N LYS A 213 1.19 34.49 5.50
CA LYS A 213 0.11 35.43 5.83
C LYS A 213 -1.13 35.28 4.93
N ARG A 214 -1.03 34.58 3.80
CA ARG A 214 -2.12 34.42 2.81
C ARG A 214 -2.36 32.94 2.51
N LYS A 215 -3.23 32.32 3.31
CA LYS A 215 -3.58 30.90 3.23
C LYS A 215 -3.97 30.45 1.81
N ASP A 216 -4.64 31.30 1.04
CA ASP A 216 -5.13 30.97 -0.31
C ASP A 216 -4.01 30.78 -1.34
N MET A 217 -2.82 31.34 -1.10
CA MET A 217 -1.66 31.24 -2.00
C MET A 217 -0.81 29.99 -1.72
N VAL A 218 -0.97 29.36 -0.55
CA VAL A 218 -0.16 28.21 -0.10
C VAL A 218 -0.30 26.99 -1.04
N PRO A 219 -1.52 26.56 -1.44
CA PRO A 219 -1.65 25.42 -2.35
C PRO A 219 -1.02 25.70 -3.71
N ILE A 220 -1.23 26.91 -4.26
CA ILE A 220 -0.68 27.31 -5.56
C ILE A 220 0.84 27.34 -5.53
N ALA A 221 1.43 27.91 -4.47
CA ALA A 221 2.88 27.94 -4.29
C ALA A 221 3.48 26.54 -4.19
N ALA A 222 2.79 25.62 -3.52
CA ALA A 222 3.25 24.25 -3.40
C ALA A 222 3.15 23.46 -4.71
N LEU A 223 2.05 23.63 -5.47
CA LEU A 223 1.92 23.07 -6.82
C LEU A 223 2.99 23.64 -7.77
N ALA A 224 3.22 24.96 -7.73
CA ALA A 224 4.26 25.60 -8.51
C ALA A 224 5.66 25.06 -8.17
N ALA A 225 5.94 24.81 -6.88
CA ALA A 225 7.19 24.18 -6.45
C ALA A 225 7.29 22.73 -6.95
N CYS A 226 6.21 21.95 -6.82
CA CYS A 226 6.13 20.57 -7.31
C CYS A 226 6.45 20.49 -8.81
N PHE A 227 5.69 21.19 -9.65
CA PHE A 227 5.87 21.16 -11.10
C PHE A 227 7.14 21.86 -11.55
N GLY A 228 7.56 22.94 -10.87
CA GLY A 228 8.79 23.66 -11.20
C GLY A 228 10.02 22.78 -11.02
N VAL A 229 10.17 22.13 -9.87
CA VAL A 229 11.31 21.22 -9.62
C VAL A 229 11.20 19.96 -10.47
N ALA A 230 10.00 19.41 -10.68
CA ALA A 230 9.77 18.29 -11.61
C ALA A 230 10.25 18.62 -13.03
N THR A 231 9.91 19.81 -13.53
CA THR A 231 10.32 20.28 -14.86
C THR A 231 11.85 20.43 -14.94
N VAL A 232 12.47 21.09 -13.96
CA VAL A 232 13.94 21.23 -13.90
C VAL A 232 14.62 19.86 -13.87
N SER A 233 14.09 18.93 -13.09
CA SER A 233 14.61 17.56 -13.01
C SER A 233 14.53 16.84 -14.37
N GLY A 234 13.38 16.94 -15.04
CA GLY A 234 13.18 16.44 -16.40
C GLY A 234 14.18 17.02 -17.41
N LEU A 235 14.41 18.33 -17.36
CA LEU A 235 15.34 19.04 -18.26
C LEU A 235 16.81 18.63 -18.06
N VAL A 236 17.21 18.30 -16.82
CA VAL A 236 18.56 17.79 -16.51
C VAL A 236 18.71 16.30 -16.90
N GLY A 237 17.67 15.71 -17.50
CA GLY A 237 17.67 14.32 -17.96
C GLY A 237 17.48 13.30 -16.83
N MET A 238 16.97 13.75 -15.69
CA MET A 238 16.37 12.92 -14.64
C MET A 238 14.86 12.77 -14.91
N SER A 239 14.12 12.02 -14.08
CA SER A 239 12.67 11.88 -14.24
C SER A 239 11.92 13.04 -13.58
N ALA A 240 10.82 13.49 -14.18
CA ALA A 240 9.94 14.50 -13.57
C ALA A 240 9.43 14.05 -12.18
N ALA A 241 9.14 12.75 -12.07
CA ALA A 241 8.84 12.04 -10.82
C ALA A 241 9.89 12.29 -9.72
N TYR A 242 11.18 12.27 -10.05
CA TYR A 242 12.25 12.56 -9.08
C TYR A 242 12.20 14.00 -8.58
N GLY A 243 12.00 14.96 -9.47
CA GLY A 243 11.90 16.37 -9.09
C GLY A 243 10.66 16.65 -8.23
N ALA A 244 9.52 16.03 -8.54
CA ALA A 244 8.31 16.13 -7.72
C ALA A 244 8.56 15.59 -6.30
N PHE A 245 9.19 14.42 -6.19
CA PHE A 245 9.59 13.87 -4.89
C PHE A 245 10.55 14.78 -4.12
N LEU A 246 11.59 15.32 -4.77
CA LEU A 246 12.54 16.24 -4.14
C LEU A 246 11.86 17.54 -3.66
N ALA A 247 10.94 18.10 -4.45
CA ALA A 247 10.14 19.25 -4.02
C ALA A 247 9.35 18.92 -2.76
N GLY A 248 8.70 17.75 -2.72
CA GLY A 248 7.99 17.25 -1.56
C GLY A 248 8.89 17.17 -0.34
N LEU A 249 10.08 16.58 -0.49
CA LEU A 249 11.06 16.43 0.60
C LEU A 249 11.54 17.76 1.16
N ILE A 250 11.79 18.75 0.30
CA ILE A 250 12.21 20.10 0.69
C ILE A 250 11.08 20.81 1.44
N LEU A 251 9.87 20.84 0.87
CA LEU A 251 8.71 21.50 1.48
C LEU A 251 8.28 20.81 2.79
N GLY A 252 8.34 19.47 2.83
CA GLY A 252 8.02 18.63 3.98
C GLY A 252 8.92 18.82 5.20
N ASN A 253 10.12 19.38 5.01
CA ASN A 253 11.07 19.67 6.08
C ASN A 253 11.26 21.18 6.33
N SER A 254 10.40 22.02 5.77
CA SER A 254 10.37 23.47 5.97
C SER A 254 9.52 23.89 7.19
N ASN A 255 9.57 25.18 7.56
CA ASN A 255 8.72 25.73 8.63
C ASN A 255 7.22 25.72 8.30
N VAL A 256 6.87 25.79 7.01
CA VAL A 256 5.49 25.83 6.52
C VAL A 256 4.89 24.45 6.25
N ARG A 257 5.58 23.35 6.60
CA ARG A 257 5.13 21.97 6.37
C ARG A 257 3.66 21.76 6.69
N SER A 258 3.20 22.20 7.87
CA SER A 258 1.82 21.97 8.33
C SER A 258 0.80 22.65 7.41
N GLN A 259 1.05 23.91 7.04
CA GLN A 259 0.12 24.69 6.20
C GLN A 259 0.05 24.09 4.78
N ILE A 260 1.21 23.69 4.25
CA ILE A 260 1.32 23.06 2.93
C ILE A 260 0.62 21.69 2.94
N TRP A 261 0.84 20.88 3.98
CA TRP A 261 0.23 19.57 4.13
C TRP A 261 -1.30 19.65 4.16
N ASP A 262 -1.84 20.54 5.01
CA ASP A 262 -3.29 20.74 5.13
C ASP A 262 -3.92 21.23 3.82
N SER A 263 -3.16 21.99 3.02
CA SER A 263 -3.60 22.54 1.74
C SER A 263 -3.57 21.51 0.60
N ILE A 264 -2.62 20.58 0.62
CA ILE A 264 -2.38 19.64 -0.50
C ILE A 264 -3.11 18.32 -0.30
N LYS A 265 -3.31 17.88 0.94
CA LYS A 265 -4.00 16.63 1.24
C LYS A 265 -5.37 16.48 0.53
N PRO A 266 -6.22 17.52 0.43
CA PRO A 266 -7.44 17.43 -0.36
C PRO A 266 -7.19 17.20 -1.86
N ILE A 267 -6.18 17.88 -2.42
CA ILE A 267 -5.79 17.78 -3.84
C ILE A 267 -5.28 16.37 -4.15
N GLU A 268 -4.39 15.87 -3.30
CA GLU A 268 -3.89 14.49 -3.35
C GLU A 268 -5.04 13.48 -3.33
N THR A 269 -6.00 13.63 -2.40
CA THR A 269 -7.13 12.71 -2.28
C THR A 269 -7.95 12.64 -3.57
N CYS A 270 -8.19 13.79 -4.22
CA CYS A 270 -8.86 13.83 -5.51
C CYS A 270 -8.03 13.15 -6.62
N LEU A 271 -6.73 13.38 -6.64
CA LEU A 271 -5.83 12.78 -7.64
C LEU A 271 -5.66 11.27 -7.46
N LEU A 272 -5.63 10.78 -6.21
CA LEU A 272 -5.64 9.35 -5.91
C LEU A 272 -6.93 8.69 -6.41
N LEU A 273 -8.09 9.34 -6.21
CA LEU A 273 -9.35 8.85 -6.77
C LEU A 273 -9.22 8.69 -8.28
N VAL A 274 -8.74 9.72 -8.98
CA VAL A 274 -8.59 9.68 -10.43
C VAL A 274 -7.61 8.58 -10.86
N PHE A 275 -6.43 8.49 -10.24
CA PHE A 275 -5.43 7.47 -10.56
C PHE A 275 -5.94 6.04 -10.41
N PHE A 276 -6.54 5.72 -9.26
CA PHE A 276 -7.04 4.37 -9.01
C PHE A 276 -8.29 4.03 -9.81
N LEU A 277 -9.13 5.03 -10.10
CA LEU A 277 -10.21 4.88 -11.06
C LEU A 277 -9.64 4.55 -12.45
N SER A 278 -8.64 5.31 -12.93
CA SER A 278 -7.96 5.06 -14.21
C SER A 278 -7.39 3.65 -14.30
N ILE A 279 -6.74 3.17 -13.25
CA ILE A 279 -6.25 1.78 -13.18
C ILE A 279 -7.40 0.79 -13.31
N GLY A 280 -8.52 1.03 -12.62
CA GLY A 280 -9.71 0.18 -12.74
C GLY A 280 -10.22 0.10 -14.17
N LEU A 281 -10.20 1.21 -14.92
CA LEU A 281 -10.57 1.25 -16.34
C LEU A 281 -9.65 0.40 -17.22
N LEU A 282 -8.39 0.23 -16.83
CA LEU A 282 -7.37 -0.56 -17.54
C LEU A 282 -7.47 -2.06 -17.27
N ILE A 283 -8.34 -2.51 -16.34
CA ILE A 283 -8.51 -3.93 -16.06
C ILE A 283 -9.28 -4.60 -17.21
N ASP A 284 -8.55 -5.41 -17.98
CA ASP A 284 -9.08 -6.18 -19.09
C ASP A 284 -9.62 -7.56 -18.61
N LEU A 285 -10.95 -7.66 -18.48
CA LEU A 285 -11.62 -8.88 -18.06
C LEU A 285 -11.50 -10.02 -19.09
N PRO A 286 -11.73 -9.81 -20.41
CA PRO A 286 -11.41 -10.80 -21.43
C PRO A 286 -9.99 -11.37 -21.29
N PHE A 287 -8.98 -10.52 -21.14
CA PHE A 287 -7.60 -10.97 -20.96
C PHE A 287 -7.44 -11.85 -19.71
N ILE A 288 -8.04 -11.45 -18.57
CA ILE A 288 -8.00 -12.24 -17.32
C ILE A 288 -8.70 -13.58 -17.50
N GLN A 289 -9.82 -13.64 -18.23
CA GLN A 289 -10.54 -14.90 -18.45
C GLN A 289 -9.75 -15.86 -19.34
N GLU A 290 -9.16 -15.34 -20.43
CA GLU A 290 -8.33 -16.13 -21.34
C GLU A 290 -7.04 -16.62 -20.67
N ASN A 291 -6.44 -15.80 -19.81
CA ASN A 291 -5.16 -16.07 -19.15
C ASN A 291 -5.29 -16.36 -17.65
N TRP A 292 -6.46 -16.85 -17.19
CA TRP A 292 -6.77 -16.91 -15.75
C TRP A 292 -5.75 -17.74 -14.95
N SER A 293 -5.25 -18.83 -15.55
CA SER A 293 -4.26 -19.72 -14.95
C SER A 293 -2.91 -19.02 -14.76
N LEU A 294 -2.51 -18.21 -15.74
CA LEU A 294 -1.28 -17.43 -15.70
C LEU A 294 -1.40 -16.30 -14.69
N VAL A 295 -2.51 -15.54 -14.72
CA VAL A 295 -2.77 -14.45 -13.75
C VAL A 295 -2.78 -14.97 -12.32
N LEU A 296 -3.52 -16.07 -12.06
CA LEU A 296 -3.58 -16.66 -10.72
C LEU A 296 -2.23 -17.26 -10.29
N GLY A 297 -1.51 -17.92 -11.22
CA GLY A 297 -0.18 -18.44 -10.99
C GLY A 297 0.81 -17.35 -10.61
N CYS A 298 0.85 -16.25 -11.36
CA CYS A 298 1.67 -15.08 -11.07
C CYS A 298 1.27 -14.41 -9.76
N LEU A 299 -0.02 -14.23 -9.48
CA LEU A 299 -0.50 -13.65 -8.23
C LEU A 299 -0.05 -14.46 -7.00
N LEU A 300 -0.24 -15.78 -7.03
CA LEU A 300 0.17 -16.66 -5.93
C LEU A 300 1.69 -16.68 -5.81
N ALA A 301 2.41 -16.79 -6.92
CA ALA A 301 3.86 -16.77 -6.92
C ALA A 301 4.38 -15.45 -6.33
N VAL A 302 3.94 -14.31 -6.84
CA VAL A 302 4.34 -12.98 -6.36
C VAL A 302 4.04 -12.85 -4.86
N THR A 303 2.84 -13.19 -4.41
CA THR A 303 2.46 -12.99 -3.00
C THR A 303 3.27 -13.90 -2.07
N LEU A 304 3.40 -15.19 -2.39
CA LEU A 304 4.13 -16.16 -1.57
C LEU A 304 5.64 -15.91 -1.57
N PHE A 305 6.23 -15.74 -2.75
CA PHE A 305 7.67 -15.48 -2.87
C PHE A 305 8.04 -14.15 -2.25
N LYS A 306 7.25 -13.09 -2.44
CA LYS A 306 7.51 -11.79 -1.84
C LYS A 306 7.45 -11.86 -0.32
N THR A 307 6.45 -12.53 0.25
CA THR A 307 6.42 -12.77 1.70
C THR A 307 7.67 -13.50 2.17
N PHE A 308 8.08 -14.57 1.48
CA PHE A 308 9.30 -15.29 1.82
C PHE A 308 10.54 -14.40 1.77
N ILE A 309 10.73 -13.61 0.70
CA ILE A 309 11.84 -12.68 0.54
C ILE A 309 11.85 -11.64 1.68
N ASN A 310 10.70 -11.11 2.06
CA ASN A 310 10.61 -10.12 3.14
C ASN A 310 10.99 -10.70 4.49
N VAL A 311 10.49 -11.90 4.81
CA VAL A 311 10.84 -12.60 6.05
C VAL A 311 12.34 -12.88 6.09
N LEU A 312 12.91 -13.35 4.97
CA LEU A 312 14.34 -13.62 4.84
C LEU A 312 15.17 -12.35 5.00
N ALA A 313 14.83 -11.27 4.31
CA ALA A 313 15.55 -10.00 4.39
C ALA A 313 15.56 -9.43 5.81
N LEU A 314 14.40 -9.42 6.49
CA LEU A 314 14.30 -8.98 7.88
C LEU A 314 15.08 -9.88 8.84
N ARG A 315 15.10 -11.19 8.58
CA ARG A 315 15.85 -12.16 9.40
C ARG A 315 17.36 -11.97 9.24
N LEU A 316 17.84 -11.77 8.02
CA LEU A 316 19.26 -11.51 7.71
C LEU A 316 19.74 -10.20 8.37
N LEU A 317 18.84 -9.23 8.55
CA LEU A 317 19.11 -7.96 9.24
C LEU A 317 18.90 -8.03 10.76
N GLY A 318 18.84 -9.24 11.33
CA GLY A 318 18.91 -9.47 12.77
C GLY A 318 17.57 -9.43 13.50
N LYS A 319 16.42 -9.36 12.81
CA LYS A 319 15.11 -9.44 13.47
C LYS A 319 14.82 -10.85 13.96
N CYS A 320 14.12 -10.95 15.09
CA CYS A 320 13.63 -12.23 15.63
C CYS A 320 12.59 -12.85 14.69
N TRP A 321 12.49 -14.19 14.70
CA TRP A 321 11.57 -14.93 13.80
C TRP A 321 10.12 -14.43 13.86
N GLY A 322 9.58 -14.16 15.06
CA GLY A 322 8.21 -13.67 15.19
C GLY A 322 7.99 -12.28 14.56
N GLN A 323 8.93 -11.37 14.74
CA GLN A 323 8.90 -10.04 14.12
C GLN A 323 9.11 -10.12 12.61
N ALA A 324 10.09 -10.91 12.15
CA ALA A 324 10.40 -11.09 10.74
C ALA A 324 9.23 -11.73 9.98
N PHE A 325 8.60 -12.76 10.54
CA PHE A 325 7.45 -13.43 9.94
C PHE A 325 6.24 -12.49 9.83
N THR A 326 5.88 -11.84 10.95
CA THR A 326 4.74 -10.92 10.96
C THR A 326 4.96 -9.74 10.01
N ALA A 327 6.09 -9.03 10.13
CA ALA A 327 6.35 -7.88 9.28
C ALA A 327 6.54 -8.29 7.81
N GLY A 328 7.15 -9.43 7.53
CA GLY A 328 7.31 -9.92 6.16
C GLY A 328 5.99 -10.33 5.50
N ALA A 329 5.07 -10.93 6.28
CA ALA A 329 3.72 -11.24 5.83
C ALA A 329 2.89 -9.96 5.58
N LEU A 330 3.00 -8.96 6.47
CA LEU A 330 2.36 -7.65 6.27
C LEU A 330 2.87 -6.96 5.00
N LEU A 331 4.16 -7.01 4.73
CA LEU A 331 4.77 -6.41 3.53
C LEU A 331 4.55 -7.23 2.25
N GLY A 332 3.81 -8.36 2.31
CA GLY A 332 3.69 -9.34 1.24
C GLY A 332 2.81 -8.95 0.07
N GLN A 333 2.00 -7.89 0.16
CA GLN A 333 1.18 -7.44 -0.98
C GLN A 333 1.94 -6.50 -1.90
N VAL A 334 1.59 -6.52 -3.18
CA VAL A 334 2.13 -5.59 -4.17
C VAL A 334 1.57 -4.19 -3.92
N GLY A 335 2.43 -3.18 -4.01
CA GLY A 335 2.06 -1.79 -3.76
C GLY A 335 1.38 -1.09 -4.93
N GLU A 336 0.65 -0.03 -4.64
CA GLU A 336 0.04 0.86 -5.63
C GLU A 336 1.06 1.45 -6.62
N PHE A 337 2.28 1.69 -6.18
CA PHE A 337 3.34 2.23 -7.02
C PHE A 337 3.85 1.26 -8.08
N SER A 338 3.54 -0.03 -7.95
CA SER A 338 3.85 -1.01 -8.99
C SER A 338 3.09 -0.72 -10.29
N PHE A 339 1.93 -0.04 -10.22
CA PHE A 339 1.23 0.43 -11.43
C PHE A 339 2.04 1.47 -12.19
N VAL A 340 2.72 2.36 -11.46
CA VAL A 340 3.59 3.39 -12.05
C VAL A 340 4.78 2.76 -12.75
N LEU A 341 5.39 1.75 -12.12
CA LEU A 341 6.49 1.00 -12.72
C LEU A 341 6.03 0.26 -13.99
N ALA A 342 4.87 -0.40 -13.95
CA ALA A 342 4.30 -1.08 -15.12
C ALA A 342 4.03 -0.11 -16.28
N ALA A 343 3.44 1.06 -16.00
CA ALA A 343 3.18 2.09 -17.01
C ALA A 343 4.50 2.63 -17.60
N ALA A 344 5.51 2.88 -16.76
CA ALA A 344 6.82 3.30 -17.21
C ALA A 344 7.48 2.22 -18.10
N GLY A 345 7.30 0.93 -17.78
CA GLY A 345 7.79 -0.18 -18.59
C GLY A 345 7.14 -0.25 -19.98
N LEU A 346 5.83 0.01 -20.07
CA LEU A 346 5.10 0.08 -21.33
C LEU A 346 5.58 1.27 -22.18
N THR A 347 5.67 2.46 -21.59
CA THR A 347 6.16 3.67 -22.26
C THR A 347 7.61 3.53 -22.72
N ALA A 348 8.44 2.83 -21.95
CA ALA A 348 9.82 2.51 -22.30
C ALA A 348 9.94 1.39 -23.35
N GLY A 349 8.84 0.75 -23.76
CA GLY A 349 8.86 -0.36 -24.72
C GLY A 349 9.47 -1.66 -24.18
N ILE A 350 9.58 -1.82 -22.86
CA ILE A 350 10.10 -3.03 -22.22
C ILE A 350 9.07 -4.15 -22.27
N ILE A 351 7.80 -3.80 -22.07
CA ILE A 351 6.66 -4.72 -22.14
C ILE A 351 5.71 -4.25 -23.23
N ASP A 352 5.04 -5.22 -23.85
CA ASP A 352 3.93 -4.98 -24.76
C ASP A 352 2.61 -4.81 -24.00
N GLN A 353 1.52 -4.59 -24.72
CA GLN A 353 0.19 -4.42 -24.11
C GLN A 353 -0.26 -5.66 -23.32
N ASN A 354 0.12 -6.87 -23.76
CA ASN A 354 -0.20 -8.11 -23.04
C ASN A 354 0.56 -8.19 -21.71
N GLY A 355 1.85 -7.89 -21.71
CA GLY A 355 2.65 -7.82 -20.49
C GLY A 355 2.15 -6.75 -19.53
N TYR A 356 1.69 -5.61 -20.07
CA TYR A 356 1.07 -4.55 -19.28
C TYR A 356 -0.26 -5.01 -18.66
N ALA A 357 -1.17 -5.59 -19.45
CA ALA A 357 -2.45 -6.12 -18.97
C ALA A 357 -2.26 -7.17 -17.87
N LEU A 358 -1.27 -8.07 -18.03
CA LEU A 358 -0.90 -9.04 -17.00
C LEU A 358 -0.43 -8.36 -15.71
N ALA A 359 0.48 -7.38 -15.81
CA ALA A 359 0.97 -6.65 -14.65
C ALA A 359 -0.18 -5.93 -13.92
N ILE A 360 -1.03 -5.21 -14.65
CA ILE A 360 -2.22 -4.53 -14.09
C ILE A 360 -3.13 -5.53 -13.37
N ALA A 361 -3.45 -6.66 -14.00
CA ALA A 361 -4.31 -7.69 -13.42
C ALA A 361 -3.72 -8.26 -12.12
N VAL A 362 -2.43 -8.61 -12.11
CA VAL A 362 -1.78 -9.18 -10.91
C VAL A 362 -1.71 -8.15 -9.78
N ILE A 363 -1.33 -6.91 -10.06
CA ILE A 363 -1.25 -5.84 -9.04
C ILE A 363 -2.64 -5.55 -8.48
N ALA A 364 -3.64 -5.35 -9.35
CA ALA A 364 -5.01 -5.05 -8.95
C ALA A 364 -5.63 -6.18 -8.12
N LEU A 365 -5.47 -7.43 -8.54
CA LEU A 365 -5.95 -8.59 -7.78
C LEU A 365 -5.21 -8.74 -6.45
N SER A 366 -3.89 -8.47 -6.40
CA SER A 366 -3.13 -8.47 -5.14
C SER A 366 -3.68 -7.46 -4.13
N LEU A 367 -4.02 -6.24 -4.59
CA LEU A 367 -4.65 -5.21 -3.75
C LEU A 367 -6.08 -5.59 -3.35
N LEU A 368 -6.87 -6.18 -4.25
CA LEU A 368 -8.23 -6.65 -3.96
C LEU A 368 -8.24 -7.81 -2.94
N ILE A 369 -7.21 -8.65 -2.95
CA ILE A 369 -7.05 -9.79 -2.02
C ILE A 369 -6.35 -9.37 -0.72
N SER A 370 -5.74 -8.18 -0.67
CA SER A 370 -5.10 -7.64 0.54
C SER A 370 -5.96 -7.68 1.82
N PRO A 371 -7.30 -7.47 1.79
CA PRO A 371 -8.18 -7.68 2.95
C PRO A 371 -8.16 -9.11 3.49
N LEU A 372 -8.13 -10.10 2.60
CA LEU A 372 -8.05 -11.51 2.96
C LEU A 372 -6.67 -11.83 3.51
N TRP A 373 -5.63 -11.27 2.88
CA TRP A 373 -4.26 -11.41 3.35
C TRP A 373 -4.05 -10.79 4.72
N LYS A 374 -4.71 -9.67 5.04
CA LYS A 374 -4.74 -9.11 6.40
C LYS A 374 -5.21 -10.12 7.43
N MET A 375 -6.30 -10.85 7.17
CA MET A 375 -6.76 -11.88 8.10
C MET A 375 -5.73 -13.01 8.25
N VAL A 376 -5.07 -13.41 7.16
CA VAL A 376 -4.00 -14.41 7.21
C VAL A 376 -2.78 -13.89 7.99
N ALA A 377 -2.39 -12.63 7.78
CA ALA A 377 -1.27 -11.98 8.46
C ALA A 377 -1.54 -11.78 9.96
N GLN A 378 -2.78 -11.44 10.34
CA GLN A 378 -3.21 -11.36 11.74
C GLN A 378 -3.17 -12.75 12.40
N ARG A 379 -3.68 -13.78 11.71
CA ARG A 379 -3.61 -15.17 12.20
C ARG A 379 -2.17 -15.68 12.31
N ALA A 380 -1.30 -15.28 11.40
CA ALA A 380 0.14 -15.53 11.43
C ALA A 380 0.82 -14.80 12.60
N HIS A 381 0.40 -13.58 12.92
CA HIS A 381 0.87 -12.82 14.07
C HIS A 381 0.49 -13.50 15.39
N ASP A 382 -0.78 -13.90 15.54
CA ASP A 382 -1.26 -14.63 16.71
C ASP A 382 -0.51 -15.95 16.90
N PHE A 383 -0.20 -16.65 15.80
CA PHE A 383 0.63 -17.86 15.82
C PHE A 383 2.07 -17.58 16.29
N ALA A 384 2.70 -16.51 15.77
CA ALA A 384 4.05 -16.10 16.17
C ALA A 384 4.11 -15.61 17.63
N ALA A 385 3.03 -15.02 18.14
CA ALA A 385 2.91 -14.56 19.51
C ALA A 385 2.63 -15.70 20.52
N THR A 386 2.01 -16.79 20.08
CA THR A 386 1.59 -17.90 20.96
C THR A 386 2.57 -19.07 21.03
N GLY A 387 3.41 -19.28 20.01
CA GLY A 387 4.41 -20.37 20.02
C GLY A 387 3.80 -21.79 20.05
N VAL A 388 2.50 -21.94 19.74
CA VAL A 388 1.78 -23.21 19.85
C VAL A 388 1.97 -24.06 18.59
N THR A 389 2.54 -25.26 18.73
CA THR A 389 2.87 -26.18 17.61
C THR A 389 1.75 -27.16 17.23
N ASN A 390 0.55 -27.06 17.83
CA ASN A 390 -0.50 -28.09 17.73
C ASN A 390 -1.70 -27.66 16.85
N LEU A 391 -1.88 -28.30 15.69
CA LEU A 391 -2.90 -28.00 14.67
C LEU A 391 -4.36 -28.13 15.15
N ARG A 392 -4.61 -28.99 16.15
CA ARG A 392 -5.94 -29.18 16.77
C ARG A 392 -6.34 -28.06 17.73
N VAL A 393 -5.36 -27.47 18.43
CA VAL A 393 -5.59 -26.31 19.30
C VAL A 393 -5.71 -25.04 18.46
N PHE A 394 -4.95 -24.98 17.36
CA PHE A 394 -4.99 -23.95 16.32
C PHE A 394 -6.38 -23.80 15.68
N THR A 395 -6.93 -24.86 15.08
CA THR A 395 -8.26 -24.82 14.43
C THR A 395 -9.36 -24.39 15.40
N ALA A 396 -9.20 -24.75 16.66
CA ALA A 396 -10.21 -24.56 17.65
C ALA A 396 -10.13 -23.16 18.30
N ILE A 397 -8.94 -22.56 18.47
CA ILE A 397 -8.81 -21.14 18.84
C ILE A 397 -9.24 -20.21 17.68
N ILE A 398 -8.96 -20.59 16.42
CA ILE A 398 -9.20 -19.78 15.22
C ILE A 398 -10.66 -19.56 14.88
N PHE A 399 -11.50 -20.59 15.03
CA PHE A 399 -12.91 -20.51 14.68
C PHE A 399 -13.80 -20.28 15.89
N CYS A 400 -13.24 -20.01 17.08
CA CYS A 400 -14.02 -19.75 18.29
C CYS A 400 -15.11 -18.71 18.07
N ASP A 401 -14.74 -17.54 17.55
CA ASP A 401 -15.62 -16.39 17.46
C ASP A 401 -16.63 -16.56 16.31
N GLU A 402 -16.23 -17.16 15.18
CA GLU A 402 -17.15 -17.53 14.09
C GLU A 402 -18.11 -18.66 14.49
N ILE A 403 -17.65 -19.68 15.24
CA ILE A 403 -18.49 -20.77 15.76
C ILE A 403 -19.47 -20.23 16.81
N ASP A 404 -19.04 -19.27 17.63
CA ASP A 404 -19.91 -18.57 18.58
C ASP A 404 -20.94 -17.69 17.87
N ALA A 405 -20.53 -16.98 16.80
CA ALA A 405 -21.43 -16.15 16.01
C ALA A 405 -22.48 -17.01 15.27
N VAL A 406 -22.06 -18.12 14.67
CA VAL A 406 -22.95 -19.09 14.02
C VAL A 406 -23.83 -19.80 15.04
N GLY A 407 -23.30 -20.15 16.22
CA GLY A 407 -24.06 -20.76 17.31
C GLY A 407 -25.14 -19.82 17.89
N ARG A 408 -24.79 -18.53 18.10
CA ARG A 408 -25.76 -17.51 18.50
C ARG A 408 -26.82 -17.25 17.44
N CYS A 409 -26.44 -17.20 16.16
CA CYS A 409 -27.39 -17.06 15.05
C CYS A 409 -28.31 -18.29 14.93
N ALA A 410 -27.77 -19.50 15.06
CA ALA A 410 -28.54 -20.74 15.01
C ALA A 410 -29.53 -20.86 16.17
N ASN A 411 -29.15 -20.45 17.38
CA ASN A 411 -30.05 -20.43 18.55
C ASN A 411 -31.11 -19.32 18.44
N ALA A 412 -30.77 -18.17 17.88
CA ALA A 412 -31.73 -17.09 17.61
C ALA A 412 -32.77 -17.49 16.55
N VAL A 413 -32.37 -18.27 15.53
CA VAL A 413 -33.27 -18.81 14.50
C VAL A 413 -34.12 -19.96 15.02
N ARG A 414 -33.63 -20.75 16.00
CA ARG A 414 -34.39 -21.86 16.61
C ARG A 414 -35.37 -21.43 17.71
N GLY A 415 -35.36 -20.17 18.14
CA GLY A 415 -36.29 -19.66 19.15
C GLY A 415 -36.13 -20.29 20.55
N GLU A 416 -35.02 -20.98 20.82
CA GLU A 416 -34.77 -21.63 22.12
C GLU A 416 -34.13 -20.65 23.11
N SER A 417 -34.99 -19.92 23.83
CA SER A 417 -34.61 -19.00 24.91
C SER A 417 -34.38 -19.72 26.26
N ASN A 418 -33.78 -20.91 26.29
CA ASN A 418 -33.57 -21.64 27.55
C ASN A 418 -32.10 -21.97 27.81
N ALA A 419 -31.55 -21.32 28.84
CA ALA A 419 -30.18 -21.37 29.34
C ALA A 419 -29.73 -22.73 29.93
N LYS A 420 -30.42 -23.84 29.62
CA LYS A 420 -30.11 -25.18 30.15
C LYS A 420 -29.86 -26.27 29.10
N ALA A 421 -30.02 -25.98 27.81
CA ALA A 421 -29.65 -26.90 26.72
C ALA A 421 -28.21 -26.66 26.18
N ALA A 422 -27.43 -25.82 26.86
CA ALA A 422 -26.06 -25.47 26.46
C ALA A 422 -25.02 -26.53 26.84
N ASP A 423 -25.46 -27.71 27.31
CA ASP A 423 -24.57 -28.75 27.82
C ASP A 423 -24.34 -29.86 26.77
N GLU A 424 -23.06 -30.01 26.45
CA GLU A 424 -22.40 -31.18 25.83
C GLU A 424 -22.62 -31.58 24.36
N SER A 425 -23.52 -30.97 23.57
CA SER A 425 -23.63 -31.35 22.13
C SER A 425 -23.73 -30.21 21.10
N THR A 426 -23.70 -28.96 21.54
CA THR A 426 -23.83 -27.79 20.64
C THR A 426 -22.51 -27.04 20.43
N LEU A 427 -22.40 -26.35 19.30
CA LEU A 427 -21.26 -25.49 18.92
C LEU A 427 -20.83 -24.50 20.04
N VAL A 428 -21.76 -24.11 20.91
CA VAL A 428 -21.54 -23.26 22.10
C VAL A 428 -20.68 -23.97 23.16
N GLY A 429 -20.89 -25.26 23.39
CA GLY A 429 -20.05 -26.07 24.29
C GLY A 429 -18.61 -26.21 23.77
N LEU A 430 -18.45 -26.28 22.43
CA LEU A 430 -17.14 -26.24 21.79
C LEU A 430 -16.46 -24.88 22.05
N ALA A 431 -17.14 -23.76 21.78
CA ALA A 431 -16.59 -22.42 22.01
C ALA A 431 -16.21 -22.17 23.48
N THR A 432 -16.95 -22.73 24.43
CA THR A 432 -16.65 -22.62 25.86
C THR A 432 -15.38 -23.37 26.25
N LYS A 433 -15.20 -24.61 25.77
CA LYS A 433 -13.95 -25.38 25.96
C LYS A 433 -12.75 -24.67 25.34
N LEU A 434 -12.98 -23.93 24.28
CA LEU A 434 -11.94 -23.21 23.57
C LEU A 434 -11.57 -21.86 24.18
N ARG A 435 -12.51 -21.18 24.84
CA ARG A 435 -12.21 -20.06 25.73
C ARG A 435 -11.35 -20.49 26.93
N GLN A 436 -11.65 -21.66 27.51
CA GLN A 436 -10.80 -22.23 28.58
C GLN A 436 -9.39 -22.55 28.06
N ALA A 437 -9.26 -23.10 26.85
CA ALA A 437 -7.96 -23.32 26.23
C ALA A 437 -7.19 -22.00 25.98
N ARG A 438 -7.89 -20.94 25.56
CA ARG A 438 -7.33 -19.59 25.34
C ARG A 438 -6.88 -18.91 26.65
N GLN A 439 -7.63 -19.09 27.74
CA GLN A 439 -7.24 -18.62 29.08
C GLN A 439 -6.04 -19.37 29.64
N ASN A 440 -6.01 -20.69 29.50
CA ASN A 440 -4.87 -21.51 29.95
C ASN A 440 -3.59 -21.23 29.15
N ALA A 441 -3.69 -20.66 27.95
CA ALA A 441 -2.57 -20.24 27.11
C ALA A 441 -2.05 -18.81 27.42
N GLY A 442 -2.64 -18.09 28.38
CA GLY A 442 -2.14 -16.78 28.84
C GLY A 442 -2.30 -15.62 27.86
N LEU A 443 -3.21 -15.72 26.88
CA LEU A 443 -3.43 -14.68 25.88
C LEU A 443 -4.30 -13.53 26.42
N PRO A 444 -3.94 -12.25 26.20
CA PRO A 444 -4.77 -11.13 26.63
C PRO A 444 -6.08 -11.07 25.83
N GLY A 445 -7.22 -10.93 26.52
CA GLY A 445 -8.50 -10.62 25.87
C GLY A 445 -9.78 -11.19 26.46
N THR A 446 -9.81 -11.99 27.53
CA THR A 446 -11.10 -12.40 28.13
C THR A 446 -11.49 -11.49 29.29
N PRO A 447 -12.67 -10.83 29.27
CA PRO A 447 -13.29 -10.34 30.48
C PRO A 447 -13.49 -11.53 31.42
N VAL A 448 -13.11 -11.37 32.68
CA VAL A 448 -13.35 -12.37 33.72
C VAL A 448 -14.85 -12.62 33.79
N ALA A 449 -15.27 -13.87 33.57
CA ALA A 449 -16.63 -14.30 33.86
C ALA A 449 -16.88 -14.06 35.36
N GLY A 450 -17.64 -13.00 35.66
CA GLY A 450 -17.94 -12.59 37.04
C GLY A 450 -18.04 -11.08 37.29
N GLN A 451 -17.61 -10.21 36.36
CA GLN A 451 -17.84 -8.77 36.50
C GLN A 451 -18.96 -8.28 35.58
N THR A 452 -20.19 -8.38 36.08
CA THR A 452 -21.27 -7.49 35.62
C THR A 452 -20.83 -6.04 35.82
N PRO A 453 -21.00 -5.13 34.84
CA PRO A 453 -20.81 -3.71 35.08
C PRO A 453 -21.83 -3.29 36.14
N SER A 454 -21.35 -2.84 37.30
CA SER A 454 -22.20 -2.19 38.30
C SER A 454 -22.87 -0.98 37.65
N ALA A 455 -24.15 -1.13 37.31
CA ALA A 455 -25.04 -0.01 37.06
C ALA A 455 -25.25 0.73 38.39
N ASN A 456 -24.34 1.67 38.70
CA ASN A 456 -24.54 2.74 39.69
C ASN A 456 -23.36 3.71 39.64
N ALA A 457 -23.42 4.66 38.71
CA ALA A 457 -22.68 5.92 38.77
C ALA A 457 -23.48 6.99 38.01
N ALA A 458 -24.74 7.14 38.41
CA ALA A 458 -25.56 8.31 38.12
C ALA A 458 -26.19 8.69 39.46
N ASP A 459 -25.39 9.32 40.33
CA ASP A 459 -25.84 10.15 41.46
C ASP A 459 -24.63 10.62 42.27
N ALA A 460 -24.22 11.88 42.08
CA ALA A 460 -23.79 12.80 43.13
C ALA A 460 -23.48 14.20 42.53
N PRO A 461 -23.70 15.29 43.29
CA PRO A 461 -24.18 16.56 42.74
C PRO A 461 -23.17 17.72 42.79
N SER A 462 -23.61 18.82 42.16
CA SER A 462 -23.08 20.21 42.09
C SER A 462 -21.76 20.44 41.36
#